data_AF-A0AAV4VVU0-F1
#
_entry.id   AF-A0AAV4VVU0-F1
#
_cell.length_a   1.000
_cell.length_b   1.000
_cell.length_c   1.000
_cell.angle_alpha   90.00
_cell.angle_beta   90.00
_cell.angle_gamma   90.00
#
_symmetry.space_group_name_H-M   'P 1'
#
loop_
_entity.id
_entity.type
_entity.pdbx_description
1 polymer ?
#
loop_
_entity_poly.entity_id
_entity_poly.type
_entity_poly.pdbx_seq_one_letter_code
_entity_poly.pdbx_strand_id
1 'polypeptide(L)'
;KKSKPKFTGNQIPVSEMWNIFRKVLDKLMELKRYEHLQNLLLASLSSTMFMKLPRYAKDLEFQALLSCYFNGSHKYTYLFIRELVSKNLNKNKAWNLYSLIASCSPENRQNRFCMRLMLKNHNHLALGYINGHNAMMSGTYKHAL
;
A
#
# COMPACT_ATOMS: atom_id res chain seq x y z
N LYS A 1 -20.69 9.53 50.35
CA LYS A 1 -21.14 9.33 48.95
C LYS A 1 -19.91 9.08 48.09
N LYS A 2 -19.72 7.88 47.53
CA LYS A 2 -18.56 7.57 46.64
C LYS A 2 -18.70 8.36 45.33
N SER A 3 -17.61 8.96 44.84
CA SER A 3 -17.63 9.70 43.58
C SER A 3 -17.97 8.74 42.44
N LYS A 4 -18.95 9.13 41.62
CA LYS A 4 -19.28 8.36 40.41
C LYS A 4 -18.19 8.61 39.37
N PRO A 5 -17.72 7.59 38.64
CA PRO A 5 -16.77 7.80 37.55
C PRO A 5 -17.40 8.74 36.52
N LYS A 6 -16.73 9.86 36.24
CA LYS A 6 -17.09 10.77 35.16
C LYS A 6 -16.24 10.40 33.94
N PHE A 7 -16.89 10.24 32.79
CA PHE A 7 -16.18 10.12 31.52
C PHE A 7 -15.45 11.42 31.25
N THR A 8 -14.11 11.41 31.34
CA THR A 8 -13.26 12.59 31.17
C THR A 8 -12.89 12.87 29.71
N GLY A 9 -13.50 12.15 28.76
CA GLY A 9 -13.15 12.23 27.34
C GLY A 9 -11.82 11.55 27.01
N ASN A 10 -11.43 11.60 25.73
CA ASN A 10 -10.09 11.17 25.31
C ASN A 10 -9.04 12.16 25.82
N GLN A 11 -8.44 11.86 26.98
CA GLN A 11 -7.31 12.62 27.51
C GLN A 11 -6.00 12.34 26.77
N ILE A 12 -5.93 11.23 26.04
CA ILE A 12 -4.71 10.78 25.38
C ILE A 12 -4.54 11.56 24.07
N PRO A 13 -3.41 12.26 23.88
CA PRO A 13 -3.08 12.89 22.61
C PRO A 13 -3.04 11.88 21.46
N VAL A 14 -3.47 12.29 20.27
CA VAL A 14 -3.45 11.42 19.08
C VAL A 14 -2.03 10.93 18.75
N SER A 15 -1.00 11.74 19.05
CA SER A 15 0.40 11.36 18.90
C SER A 15 0.81 10.19 19.81
N GLU A 16 0.36 10.17 21.06
CA GLU A 16 0.62 9.05 21.98
C GLU A 16 -0.11 7.80 21.53
N MET A 17 -1.36 7.92 21.09
CA MET A 17 -2.10 6.78 20.56
C MET A 17 -1.45 6.21 19.29
N TRP A 18 -0.94 7.08 18.41
CA TRP A 18 -0.14 6.66 17.25
C TRP A 18 1.13 5.92 17.66
N ASN A 19 1.85 6.40 18.67
CA ASN A 19 3.06 5.74 19.15
C ASN A 19 2.77 4.35 19.73
N ILE A 20 1.69 4.20 20.50
CA ILE A 20 1.25 2.89 21.01
C ILE A 20 0.88 1.97 19.85
N PHE A 21 0.11 2.48 18.88
CA PHE A 21 -0.27 1.74 17.68
C PHE A 21 0.95 1.24 16.92
N ARG A 22 1.95 2.10 16.69
CA ARG A 22 3.22 1.73 16.05
C ARG A 22 3.94 0.60 16.78
N LYS A 23 4.05 0.68 18.11
CA LYS A 23 4.66 -0.40 18.91
C LYS A 23 3.95 -1.74 18.73
N VAL A 24 2.62 -1.73 18.63
CA VAL A 24 1.83 -2.95 18.36
C VAL A 24 2.14 -3.49 16.96
N LEU A 25 2.17 -2.64 15.93
CA LEU A 25 2.51 -3.04 14.57
C LEU A 25 3.93 -3.63 14.48
N ASP A 26 4.90 -2.97 15.11
CA ASP A 26 6.29 -3.40 15.12
C ASP A 26 6.41 -4.76 15.82
N LYS A 27 5.70 -4.98 16.93
CA LYS A 27 5.67 -6.29 17.61
C LYS A 27 5.01 -7.38 16.77
N LEU A 28 3.92 -7.07 16.06
CA LEU A 28 3.27 -8.02 15.14
C LEU A 28 4.18 -8.41 13.97
N MET A 29 4.95 -7.44 13.45
CA MET A 29 5.96 -7.67 12.42
C MET A 29 7.09 -8.58 12.92
N GLU A 30 7.66 -8.30 14.10
CA GLU A 30 8.70 -9.14 14.72
C GLU A 30 8.24 -10.59 14.91
N LEU A 31 7.00 -10.77 15.36
CA LEU A 31 6.39 -12.08 15.58
C LEU A 31 5.91 -12.75 14.28
N LYS A 32 6.09 -12.10 13.11
CA LYS A 32 5.62 -12.55 11.79
C LYS A 32 4.12 -12.86 11.74
N ARG A 33 3.33 -12.19 12.57
CA ARG A 33 1.86 -12.34 12.62
C ARG A 33 1.20 -11.45 11.57
N TYR A 34 1.47 -11.73 10.29
CA TYR A 34 1.09 -10.87 9.17
C TYR A 34 -0.43 -10.73 8.98
N GLU A 35 -1.20 -11.78 9.28
CA GLU A 35 -2.66 -11.73 9.19
C GLU A 35 -3.26 -10.71 10.17
N HIS A 36 -2.86 -10.76 11.44
CA HIS A 36 -3.31 -9.79 12.45
C HIS A 36 -2.83 -8.38 12.14
N LEU A 37 -1.59 -8.25 11.65
CA LEU A 37 -1.05 -6.97 11.20
C LEU A 37 -1.90 -6.37 10.08
N GLN A 38 -2.23 -7.16 9.06
CA GLN A 38 -3.07 -6.73 7.95
C GLN A 38 -4.46 -6.31 8.45
N ASN A 39 -5.11 -7.16 9.25
CA ASN A 39 -6.45 -6.86 9.75
C ASN A 39 -6.49 -5.58 10.58
N LEU A 40 -5.50 -5.37 11.44
CA LEU A 40 -5.39 -4.17 12.27
C LEU A 40 -5.16 -2.91 11.40
N LEU A 41 -4.27 -2.99 10.41
CA LEU A 41 -4.01 -1.87 9.50
C LEU A 41 -5.21 -1.53 8.63
N LEU A 42 -5.86 -2.53 8.04
CA LEU A 42 -7.07 -2.34 7.23
C LEU A 42 -8.23 -1.76 8.06
N ALA A 43 -8.42 -2.23 9.30
CA ALA A 43 -9.39 -1.64 10.21
C ALA A 43 -9.04 -0.18 10.52
N SER A 44 -7.76 0.13 10.73
CA SER A 44 -7.31 1.48 11.07
C SER A 44 -7.46 2.50 9.94
N LEU A 45 -7.56 2.08 8.68
CA LEU A 45 -7.90 2.95 7.53
C LEU A 45 -9.33 3.52 7.63
N SER A 46 -10.21 2.90 8.42
CA SER A 46 -11.55 3.42 8.68
C SER A 46 -11.58 4.41 9.86
N SER A 47 -10.48 4.52 10.61
CA SER A 47 -10.41 5.36 11.80
C SER A 47 -10.30 6.84 11.43
N THR A 48 -11.33 7.61 11.79
CA THR A 48 -11.32 9.07 11.62
C THR A 48 -10.22 9.76 12.43
N MET A 49 -9.70 9.12 13.48
CA MET A 49 -8.63 9.67 14.31
C MET A 49 -7.31 9.82 13.54
N PHE A 50 -6.92 8.79 12.79
CA PHE A 50 -5.65 8.81 12.04
C PHE A 50 -5.85 9.40 10.64
N MET A 51 -6.98 9.09 9.98
CA MET A 51 -7.21 9.51 8.60
C MET A 51 -7.43 11.01 8.43
N LYS A 52 -7.87 11.73 9.47
CA LYS A 52 -7.97 13.21 9.42
C LYS A 52 -6.61 13.92 9.34
N LEU A 53 -5.54 13.25 9.75
CA LEU A 53 -4.19 13.82 9.77
C LEU A 53 -3.41 13.28 8.56
N PRO A 54 -3.10 14.10 7.53
CA PRO A 54 -2.52 13.62 6.28
C PRO A 54 -1.21 12.85 6.43
N ARG A 55 -0.39 13.24 7.43
CA ARG A 55 0.86 12.55 7.76
C ARG A 55 0.61 11.09 8.16
N TYR A 56 -0.30 10.87 9.10
CA TYR A 56 -0.61 9.53 9.59
C TYR A 56 -1.39 8.72 8.56
N ALA A 57 -2.32 9.35 7.84
CA ALA A 57 -3.05 8.69 6.76
C ALA A 57 -2.11 8.10 5.71
N LYS A 58 -1.13 8.89 5.24
CA LYS A 58 -0.14 8.44 4.25
C LYS A 58 0.74 7.30 4.75
N ASP A 59 1.22 7.40 5.99
CA ASP A 59 2.03 6.34 6.60
C ASP A 59 1.20 5.05 6.76
N LEU A 60 -0.06 5.18 7.16
CA LEU A 60 -0.98 4.06 7.38
C LEU A 60 -1.39 3.38 6.07
N GLU A 61 -1.67 4.14 5.00
CA GLU A 61 -1.86 3.61 3.64
C GLU A 61 -0.64 2.78 3.18
N PHE A 62 0.56 3.31 3.42
CA PHE A 62 1.80 2.62 3.03
C PHE A 62 2.05 1.37 3.87
N GLN A 63 1.82 1.41 5.19
CA GLN A 63 1.94 0.24 6.04
C GLN A 63 0.89 -0.82 5.69
N ALA A 64 -0.34 -0.42 5.37
CA ALA A 64 -1.38 -1.34 4.93
C ALA A 64 -0.97 -2.09 3.65
N LEU A 65 -0.41 -1.39 2.66
CA LEU A 65 0.17 -2.00 1.46
C LEU A 65 1.22 -3.07 1.81
N LEU A 66 2.18 -2.73 2.67
CA LEU A 66 3.23 -3.66 3.07
C LEU A 66 2.67 -4.87 3.83
N SER A 67 1.70 -4.67 4.72
CA SER A 67 1.07 -5.77 5.44
C SER A 67 0.36 -6.75 4.51
N CYS A 68 -0.33 -6.23 3.47
CA CYS A 68 -0.95 -7.07 2.44
C CYS A 68 0.09 -7.84 1.64
N TYR A 69 1.23 -7.21 1.32
CA TYR A 69 2.34 -7.86 0.63
C TYR A 69 2.93 -9.00 1.47
N PHE A 70 3.27 -8.76 2.73
CA PHE A 70 3.85 -9.78 3.61
C PHE A 70 2.89 -10.92 3.94
N ASN A 71 1.58 -10.65 4.01
CA ASN A 71 0.57 -11.68 4.20
C ASN A 71 0.27 -12.50 2.93
N GLY A 72 0.84 -12.16 1.77
CA GLY A 72 0.55 -12.83 0.50
C GLY A 72 -0.83 -12.47 -0.09
N SER A 73 -1.45 -11.39 0.36
CA SER A 73 -2.76 -10.92 -0.09
C SER A 73 -2.70 -10.21 -1.45
N HIS A 74 -2.31 -10.90 -2.52
CA HIS A 74 -2.04 -10.32 -3.84
C HIS A 74 -3.13 -9.37 -4.36
N LYS A 75 -4.41 -9.71 -4.15
CA LYS A 75 -5.55 -8.87 -4.56
C LYS A 75 -5.54 -7.49 -3.88
N TYR A 76 -5.38 -7.46 -2.56
CA TYR A 76 -5.32 -6.21 -1.80
C TYR A 76 -4.04 -5.43 -2.11
N THR A 77 -2.90 -6.12 -2.17
CA THR A 77 -1.61 -5.52 -2.52
C THR A 77 -1.67 -4.82 -3.87
N TYR A 78 -2.30 -5.44 -4.87
CA TYR A 78 -2.48 -4.84 -6.19
C TYR A 78 -3.36 -3.57 -6.16
N LEU A 79 -4.44 -3.57 -5.36
CA LEU A 79 -5.30 -2.38 -5.25
C LEU A 79 -4.53 -1.19 -4.69
N PHE A 80 -3.78 -1.39 -3.60
CA PHE A 80 -2.98 -0.33 -2.98
C PHE A 80 -1.84 0.15 -3.86
N ILE A 81 -1.06 -0.76 -4.49
CA ILE A 81 0.09 -0.34 -5.29
C ILE A 81 -0.34 0.41 -6.55
N ARG A 82 -1.47 0.01 -7.15
CA ARG A 82 -2.07 0.70 -8.29
C ARG A 82 -2.45 2.13 -7.92
N GLU A 83 -3.07 2.31 -6.75
CA GLU A 83 -3.42 3.64 -6.25
C GLU A 83 -2.17 4.48 -5.94
N LEU A 84 -1.16 3.89 -5.30
CA LEU A 84 0.09 4.56 -4.96
C LEU A 84 0.80 5.10 -6.20
N VAL A 85 0.91 4.30 -7.26
CA VAL A 85 1.51 4.73 -8.53
C VAL A 85 0.64 5.75 -9.25
N SER A 86 -0.68 5.60 -9.22
CA SER A 86 -1.59 6.56 -9.86
C SER A 86 -1.49 7.95 -9.21
N LYS A 87 -1.33 8.01 -7.87
CA LYS A 87 -1.07 9.26 -7.13
C LYS A 87 0.35 9.81 -7.36
N ASN A 88 1.32 8.97 -7.73
CA ASN A 88 2.74 9.31 -7.79
C ASN A 88 3.39 8.93 -9.14
N LEU A 89 2.74 9.27 -10.26
CA LEU A 89 3.21 8.92 -11.61
C LEU A 89 4.69 9.28 -11.82
N ASN A 90 5.08 10.52 -11.51
CA ASN A 90 6.42 11.01 -11.78
C ASN A 90 7.49 10.55 -10.75
N LYS A 91 7.17 9.62 -9.84
CA LYS A 91 8.11 9.15 -8.81
C LYS A 91 8.60 7.75 -9.14
N ASN A 92 9.85 7.64 -9.58
CA ASN A 92 10.49 6.36 -9.90
C ASN A 92 10.44 5.35 -8.74
N LYS A 93 10.53 5.82 -7.49
CA LYS A 93 10.41 4.95 -6.29
C LYS A 93 9.08 4.18 -6.24
N ALA A 94 7.98 4.80 -6.67
CA ALA A 94 6.67 4.15 -6.73
C ALA A 94 6.66 3.03 -7.79
N TRP A 95 7.24 3.30 -8.96
CA TRP A 95 7.35 2.33 -10.06
C TRP A 95 8.29 1.17 -9.76
N ASN A 96 9.37 1.41 -9.01
CA ASN A 96 10.26 0.34 -8.56
C ASN A 96 9.52 -0.62 -7.61
N LEU A 97 8.76 -0.07 -6.65
CA LEU A 97 7.93 -0.88 -5.76
C LEU A 97 6.82 -1.62 -6.51
N TYR A 98 6.20 -0.96 -7.50
CA TYR A 98 5.22 -1.60 -8.38
C TYR A 98 5.82 -2.78 -9.12
N SER A 99 7.01 -2.62 -9.71
CA SER A 99 7.69 -3.68 -10.46
C SER A 99 8.03 -4.89 -9.59
N LEU A 100 8.47 -4.65 -8.34
CA LEU A 100 8.71 -5.71 -7.36
C LEU A 100 7.43 -6.47 -7.00
N ILE A 101 6.33 -5.77 -6.73
CA ILE A 101 5.06 -6.40 -6.39
C ILE A 101 4.47 -7.13 -7.61
N ALA A 102 4.67 -6.56 -8.80
CA ALA A 102 4.18 -7.12 -10.05
C ALA A 102 4.88 -8.44 -10.39
N SER A 103 6.20 -8.52 -10.24
CA SER A 103 6.96 -9.75 -10.51
C SER A 103 6.63 -10.90 -9.56
N CYS A 104 6.17 -10.59 -8.34
CA CYS A 104 5.71 -11.60 -7.38
C CYS A 104 4.25 -12.04 -7.58
N SER A 105 3.49 -11.39 -8.46
CA SER A 105 2.06 -11.65 -8.62
C SER A 105 1.80 -12.61 -9.79
N PRO A 106 1.05 -13.71 -9.59
CA PRO A 106 0.72 -14.63 -10.68
C PRO A 106 -0.32 -14.06 -11.66
N GLU A 107 -0.97 -12.95 -11.33
CA GLU A 107 -2.06 -12.39 -12.13
C GLU A 107 -1.61 -11.37 -13.20
N ASN A 108 -2.00 -11.59 -14.46
CA ASN A 108 -1.76 -10.68 -15.60
C ASN A 108 -2.61 -9.39 -15.58
N ARG A 109 -3.38 -9.11 -14.52
CA ARG A 109 -4.27 -7.93 -14.45
C ARG A 109 -3.49 -6.61 -14.51
N GLN A 110 -2.25 -6.64 -14.04
CA GLN A 110 -1.29 -5.53 -14.02
C GLN A 110 -0.94 -5.05 -15.44
N ASN A 111 -0.76 -5.98 -16.39
CA ASN A 111 -0.38 -5.68 -17.77
C ASN A 111 -1.41 -4.76 -18.45
N ARG A 112 -2.70 -5.05 -18.26
CA ARG A 112 -3.79 -4.22 -18.80
C ARG A 112 -3.81 -2.82 -18.19
N PHE A 113 -3.43 -2.68 -16.92
CA PHE A 113 -3.34 -1.38 -16.27
C PHE A 113 -2.18 -0.55 -16.84
N CYS A 114 -0.98 -1.12 -16.92
CA CYS A 114 0.20 -0.43 -17.45
C CYS A 114 0.03 -0.03 -18.92
N MET A 115 -0.56 -0.89 -19.75
CA MET A 115 -0.86 -0.56 -21.15
C MET A 115 -1.82 0.62 -21.27
N ARG A 116 -2.93 0.61 -20.53
CA ARG A 116 -3.91 1.73 -20.54
C ARG A 116 -3.30 3.03 -20.02
N LEU A 117 -2.39 2.95 -19.05
CA LEU A 117 -1.74 4.13 -18.49
C LEU A 117 -0.69 4.71 -19.45
N MET A 118 0.01 3.85 -20.19
CA MET A 118 0.99 4.27 -21.21
C MET A 118 0.31 5.02 -22.37
N LEU A 119 -0.87 4.57 -22.81
CA LEU A 119 -1.68 5.29 -23.82
C LEU A 119 -2.08 6.71 -23.39
N LYS A 120 -2.01 7.03 -22.10
CA LYS A 120 -2.23 8.40 -21.59
C LYS A 120 -0.93 9.15 -21.32
N ASN A 121 0.19 8.43 -21.22
CA ASN A 121 1.50 8.94 -20.79
C ASN A 121 2.61 8.37 -21.68
N HIS A 122 2.57 8.66 -22.97
CA HIS A 122 3.42 8.04 -24.00
C HIS A 122 4.93 8.18 -23.72
N ASN A 123 5.35 9.25 -23.06
CA ASN A 123 6.77 9.54 -22.79
C ASN A 123 7.25 9.05 -21.41
N HIS A 124 6.44 8.24 -20.71
CA HIS A 124 6.78 7.80 -19.36
C HIS A 124 7.69 6.56 -19.37
N LEU A 125 8.99 6.78 -19.16
CA LEU A 125 10.02 5.74 -19.26
C LEU A 125 9.70 4.45 -18.48
N ALA A 126 9.28 4.55 -17.21
CA ALA A 126 9.00 3.34 -16.41
C ALA A 126 7.84 2.49 -16.98
N LEU A 127 6.85 3.13 -17.63
CA LEU A 127 5.74 2.41 -18.27
C LEU A 127 6.20 1.70 -19.54
N GLY A 128 7.09 2.33 -20.31
CA GLY A 128 7.75 1.70 -21.45
C GLY A 128 8.52 0.44 -21.03
N TYR A 129 9.38 0.55 -20.01
CA TYR A 129 10.14 -0.60 -19.49
C TYR A 129 9.25 -1.73 -18.99
N ILE A 130 8.21 -1.43 -18.21
CA ILE A 130 7.31 -2.45 -17.66
C ILE A 130 6.50 -3.13 -18.78
N ASN A 131 5.96 -2.36 -19.74
CA ASN A 131 5.21 -2.93 -20.84
C ASN A 131 6.10 -3.73 -21.80
N GLY A 132 7.33 -3.27 -22.06
CA GLY A 132 8.33 -4.00 -22.84
C GLY A 132 8.73 -5.32 -22.17
N HIS A 133 8.98 -5.30 -20.85
CA HIS A 133 9.23 -6.51 -20.07
C HIS A 133 8.04 -7.49 -20.14
N ASN A 134 6.82 -7.00 -19.98
CA ASN A 134 5.62 -7.82 -20.09
C ASN A 134 5.44 -8.44 -21.47
N ALA A 135 5.73 -7.69 -22.54
CA ALA A 135 5.69 -8.19 -23.92
C ALA A 135 6.76 -9.26 -24.15
N MET A 136 7.98 -9.06 -23.63
CA MET A 136 9.06 -10.03 -23.69
C MET A 136 8.68 -11.34 -22.97
N MET A 137 8.16 -11.26 -21.74
CA MET A 137 7.71 -12.43 -20.97
C MET A 137 6.52 -13.15 -21.62
N SER A 138 5.73 -12.43 -22.43
CA SER A 138 4.61 -13.00 -23.20
C SER A 138 5.02 -13.54 -24.58
N GLY A 139 6.31 -13.47 -24.94
CA GLY A 139 6.83 -13.92 -26.24
C GLY A 139 6.52 -12.99 -27.42
N THR A 140 6.03 -11.78 -27.17
CA THR A 140 5.66 -10.81 -28.21
C THR A 140 6.78 -9.81 -28.49
N TYR A 141 7.96 -10.29 -28.89
CA TYR A 141 9.20 -9.51 -29.00
C TYR A 141 9.10 -8.25 -29.87
N LYS A 142 8.29 -8.27 -30.94
CA LYS A 142 8.03 -7.08 -31.78
C LYS A 142 7.45 -5.90 -31.00
N HIS A 143 6.70 -6.16 -29.94
CA HIS A 143 6.11 -5.12 -29.09
C HIS A 143 7.03 -4.75 -27.91
N ALA A 144 8.07 -5.53 -27.66
CA ALA A 144 9.04 -5.28 -26.60
C ALA A 144 10.16 -4.33 -27.05
N LEU A 145 10.50 -4.38 -28.35
CA LEU A 145 11.44 -3.50 -29.05
C LEU A 145 10.73 -2.24 -29.55
#